data_AF-A0A031J2K3-F1
#
_entry.id   AF-A0A031J2K3-F1
#
_cell.length_a   1.000
_cell.length_b   1.000
_cell.length_c   1.000
_cell.angle_alpha   90.00
_cell.angle_beta   90.00
_cell.angle_gamma   90.00
#
_symmetry.space_group_name_H-M   'P 1'
#
loop_
_entity.id
_entity.type
_entity.pdbx_description
1 polymer ?
#
loop_
_entity_poly.entity_id
_entity_poly.type
_entity_poly.pdbx_seq_one_letter_code
_entity_poly.pdbx_strand_id
1 'polypeptide(L)' 'MKWIRYFNSAAERYGSRFSNLQIRLLAAFLLVVHCLMLWAIPSYTSTFLGAFAVTLGALTVFRPDPPR' A
#
# COMPACT_ATOMS: atom_id res chain seq x y z
N MET A 1 10.07 -20.66 -6.81
CA MET A 1 9.17 -21.18 -5.74
C MET A 1 9.51 -20.73 -4.31
N LYS A 2 10.78 -20.61 -3.86
CA LYS A 2 11.11 -20.12 -2.50
C LYS A 2 10.67 -18.66 -2.24
N TRP A 3 10.87 -17.78 -3.22
CA TRP A 3 10.56 -16.35 -3.12
C TRP A 3 9.08 -16.05 -2.86
N ILE A 4 8.17 -16.72 -3.57
CA ILE A 4 6.71 -16.53 -3.43
C ILE A 4 6.23 -16.85 -2.00
N ARG A 5 6.78 -17.90 -1.38
CA ARG A 5 6.48 -18.25 0.03
C ARG A 5 6.98 -17.18 1.01
N TYR A 6 8.15 -16.60 0.74
CA TYR A 6 8.71 -15.53 1.57
C TYR A 6 7.85 -14.26 1.52
N PHE A 7 7.39 -13.89 0.32
CA PHE A 7 6.47 -12.77 0.12
C PHE A 7 5.11 -13.01 0.79
N ASN A 8 4.54 -14.22 0.69
CA ASN A 8 3.30 -14.56 1.39
C ASN A 8 3.45 -14.48 2.91
N SER A 9 4.53 -15.01 3.49
CA SER A 9 4.74 -14.94 4.95
C SER A 9 5.00 -13.50 5.41
N ALA A 10 5.68 -12.67 4.61
CA ALA A 10 5.84 -11.26 4.88
C ALA A 10 4.49 -10.51 4.82
N ALA A 11 3.66 -10.80 3.82
CA ALA A 11 2.32 -10.23 3.67
C ALA A 11 1.38 -10.65 4.81
N GLU A 12 1.43 -11.92 5.25
CA GLU A 12 0.69 -12.42 6.41
C GLU A 12 1.10 -11.73 7.71
N ARG A 13 2.41 -11.54 7.96
CA ARG A 13 2.91 -10.81 9.13
C ARG A 13 2.56 -9.33 9.12
N TYR A 14 2.59 -8.71 7.94
CA TYR A 14 2.20 -7.32 7.78
C TYR A 14 0.70 -7.16 8.03
N GLY A 15 -0.07 -8.09 7.49
CA GLY A 15 -1.51 -8.11 7.61
C GLY A 15 -2.05 -8.53 8.98
N SER A 16 -1.29 -9.27 9.80
CA SER A 16 -1.68 -9.59 11.17
C SER A 16 -1.37 -8.47 12.16
N ARG A 17 -0.39 -7.61 11.85
CA ARG A 17 -0.01 -6.46 12.67
C ARG A 17 -0.88 -5.22 12.47
N PHE A 18 -1.35 -4.99 11.25
CA PHE A 18 -2.09 -3.78 10.90
C PHE A 18 -3.49 -4.12 10.41
N SER A 19 -4.49 -3.40 10.92
CA SER A 19 -5.87 -3.58 10.47
C SER A 19 -6.02 -3.15 9.00
N ASN A 20 -6.97 -3.76 8.28
CA ASN A 20 -7.28 -3.36 6.90
C ASN A 20 -7.58 -1.86 6.79
N LEU A 21 -8.19 -1.28 7.83
CA LEU A 21 -8.45 0.16 7.94
C LEU A 21 -7.14 0.97 7.99
N GLN A 22 -6.17 0.57 8.81
CA GLN A 22 -4.88 1.26 8.92
C GLN A 22 -4.11 1.25 7.60
N ILE A 23 -4.12 0.11 6.90
CA ILE A 23 -3.44 -0.03 5.61
C ILE A 23 -4.12 0.86 4.55
N ARG A 24 -5.45 0.91 4.52
CA ARG A 24 -6.21 1.81 3.63
C ARG A 24 -5.95 3.28 3.92
N LEU A 25 -5.94 3.68 5.19
CA LEU A 25 -5.64 5.06 5.59
C LEU A 25 -4.22 5.46 5.19
N LEU A 26 -3.23 4.57 5.38
CA LEU A 26 -1.86 4.81 4.94
C LEU A 26 -1.77 4.95 3.41
N ALA A 27 -2.45 4.09 2.66
CA ALA A 27 -2.49 4.17 1.20
C ALA A 27 -3.09 5.50 0.72
N ALA A 28 -4.21 5.93 1.31
CA ALA A 28 -4.85 7.21 1.02
C ALA A 28 -3.93 8.39 1.36
N PHE A 29 -3.26 8.35 2.51
CA PHE A 29 -2.31 9.37 2.93
C PHE A 29 -1.16 9.52 1.93
N LEU A 30 -0.55 8.41 1.52
CA LEU A 30 0.54 8.41 0.53
C LEU A 30 0.09 8.97 -0.82
N LEU A 31 -1.15 8.69 -1.23
CA LEU A 31 -1.72 9.24 -2.46
C LEU A 31 -1.88 10.78 -2.37
N VAL A 32 -2.39 11.29 -1.25
CA VAL A 32 -2.53 12.73 -1.01
C VAL A 32 -1.16 13.41 -1.03
N VAL A 33 -0.16 12.82 -0.37
CA VAL A 33 1.22 13.35 -0.38
C VAL A 33 1.80 13.35 -1.79
N HIS A 34 1.54 12.32 -2.59
CA HIS A 34 1.98 12.27 -3.99
C HIS A 34 1.35 13.38 -4.82
N CYS A 35 0.04 13.62 -4.67
CA CYS A 35 -0.64 14.73 -5.34
C CYS A 35 -0.10 16.10 -4.92
N LEU A 36 0.18 16.29 -3.62
CA LEU A 36 0.78 17.52 -3.10
C LEU A 36 2.19 17.74 -3.64
N MET A 37 3.00 16.68 -3.75
CA MET A 37 4.34 16.74 -4.34
C MET A 37 4.30 17.13 -5.82
N LEU A 38 3.38 16.56 -6.60
CA LEU A 38 3.16 16.94 -8.00
C LEU A 38 2.75 18.40 -8.15
N TRP A 39 1.93 18.90 -7.20
CA TRP A 39 1.48 20.29 -7.22
C TRP A 39 2.58 21.27 -6.79
N ALA A 40 3.36 20.93 -5.76
CA ALA A 40 4.37 21.80 -5.18
C ALA A 40 5.69 21.83 -5.98
N ILE A 41 6.03 20.75 -6.69
CA ILE A 41 7.31 20.59 -7.37
C ILE A 41 7.06 20.26 -8.85
N PRO A 42 7.17 21.25 -9.77
CA PRO A 42 6.90 21.05 -11.20
C PRO A 42 7.81 20.03 -11.89
N SER A 43 9.00 19.77 -11.34
CA SER A 43 9.96 18.77 -11.84
C SER A 43 9.79 17.39 -11.23
N TYR A 44 8.87 17.22 -10.27
CA TYR A 44 8.63 15.93 -9.64
C TYR A 44 7.85 15.02 -10.59
N THR A 45 8.58 14.11 -11.25
CA THR A 45 8.04 13.15 -12.23
C THR A 45 7.96 11.72 -11.70
N SER A 46 8.32 11.51 -10.43
CA SER A 46 8.42 10.17 -9.85
C SER A 46 7.04 9.57 -9.61
N THR A 47 6.69 8.55 -10.38
CA THR A 47 5.45 7.76 -10.23
C THR A 47 5.54 6.72 -9.12
N PHE A 48 6.73 6.54 -8.53
CA PHE A 48 6.99 5.49 -7.55
C PHE A 48 6.06 5.59 -6.32
N LEU A 49 5.87 6.80 -5.79
CA LEU A 49 5.06 7.02 -4.60
C LEU A 49 3.57 6.73 -4.88
N GLY A 50 3.07 7.17 -6.03
CA GLY A 50 1.71 6.87 -6.48
C GLY A 50 1.50 5.38 -6.73
N ALA A 51 2.42 4.72 -7.44
CA ALA A 51 2.36 3.28 -7.70
C ALA A 51 2.40 2.46 -6.40
N PHE A 52 3.20 2.88 -5.43
CA PHE A 52 3.28 2.25 -4.11
C PHE A 52 1.96 2.40 -3.33
N ALA A 53 1.38 3.60 -3.31
CA ALA A 53 0.08 3.85 -2.68
C ALA A 53 -1.04 3.00 -3.30
N VAL A 54 -1.10 2.92 -4.63
CA VAL A 54 -2.09 2.12 -5.36
C VAL A 54 -1.90 0.63 -5.09
N THR A 55 -0.66 0.14 -5.08
CA THR A 55 -0.36 -1.27 -4.78
C THR A 55 -0.78 -1.65 -3.36
N LEU A 56 -0.50 -0.79 -2.38
CA LEU A 56 -0.97 -0.93 -1.00
C LEU A 56 -2.49 -0.94 -0.92
N GLY A 57 -3.16 -0.02 -1.62
CA GLY A 57 -4.62 0.03 -1.71
C GLY A 57 -5.20 -1.26 -2.29
N ALA A 58 -4.69 -1.72 -3.43
CA ALA A 58 -5.14 -2.95 -4.09
C ALA A 58 -4.98 -4.18 -3.18
N LEU A 59 -3.85 -4.29 -2.47
CA LEU A 59 -3.60 -5.37 -1.51
C LEU A 59 -4.64 -5.41 -0.37
N THR A 60 -5.28 -4.29 -0.03
CA THR A 60 -6.37 -4.27 0.98
C THR A 60 -7.76 -4.56 0.41
N VAL A 61 -7.96 -4.45 -0.90
CA VAL A 61 -9.24 -4.73 -1.57
C VAL A 61 -9.38 -6.22 -1.84
N PHE A 62 -8.31 -6.88 -2.28
CA PHE A 62 -8.29 -8.33 -2.53
C PHE A 62 -8.12 -9.17 -1.26
N ARG A 63 -8.06 -8.52 -0.08
CA ARG A 63 -7.89 -9.23 1.18
C ARG A 63 -9.25 -9.65 1.71
N PRO A 64 -9.59 -10.95 1.77
CA PRO A 64 -10.80 -11.40 2.44
C PRO A 64 -10.70 -10.98 3.91
N ASP A 65 -11.76 -10.39 4.44
CA ASP A 65 -11.82 -10.06 5.86
C ASP A 65 -11.62 -11.35 6.67
N PRO A 66 -10.76 -11.34 7.70
CA PRO A 66 -10.57 -12.52 8.53
C PRO A 66 -11.93 -12.91 9.14
N PRO A 67 -12.33 -14.20 9.06
CA PRO A 67 -13.54 -14.65 9.72
C PRO A 67 -13.40 -14.35 11.21
N ARG A 68 -14.40 -13.65 11.76
CA ARG A 68 -14.50 -13.33 13.20
C ARG A 68 -14.55 -14.59 14.04
#